data_AF-A0AA39LB95-F1
#
_entry.id   AF-A0AA39LB95-F1
#
_cell.length_a   1.000
_cell.length_b   1.000
_cell.length_c   1.000
_cell.angle_alpha   90.00
_cell.angle_beta   90.00
_cell.angle_gamma   90.00
#
_symmetry.space_group_name_H-M   'P 1'
#
loop_
_entity.id
_entity.type
_entity.pdbx_description
1 polymer ?
#
loop_
_entity_poly.entity_id
_entity_poly.type
_entity_poly.pdbx_seq_one_letter_code
_entity_poly.pdbx_strand_id
1 'polypeptide(L)'
;MGQECSRPRPGTPLKVIGVGLPRTGTSSLSAALEILLNEPVYHGGTQVIRGPEHQVRNWIKILNQWPTNDAGLHEENKNILKETLDGFAAVNDVAPIYAYLQDLVVMYPDAKFICSTREVESWEKSFEMLGASFLPLLLTVFRFVLWPLPTLRYFPDFIAGVRRLMGNLFGEDVVPTRKTYFAHEKLLRESIPEDRLVFVSVKDGWEPLCRALDMAVPEGVPFPKVNDAKAVDELMGQSIRRGVTRWGLVVGFVCVVGAYVYRQI
;
A
#
# COMPACT_ATOMS: atom_id res chain seq x y z
N MET A 1 7.10 -16.20 -5.68
CA MET A 1 5.88 -15.75 -6.36
C MET A 1 5.43 -14.46 -5.70
N GLY A 2 5.93 -13.32 -6.18
CA GLY A 2 5.44 -12.01 -5.71
C GLY A 2 4.09 -11.77 -6.36
N GLN A 3 3.04 -11.52 -5.57
CA GLN A 3 1.68 -11.35 -6.04
C GLN A 3 1.60 -10.37 -7.22
N GLU A 4 0.85 -10.73 -8.26
CA GLU A 4 0.49 -9.79 -9.32
C GLU A 4 -0.43 -8.71 -8.72
N CYS A 5 -0.44 -7.52 -9.33
CA CYS A 5 -1.41 -6.51 -8.94
C CYS A 5 -2.80 -6.93 -9.43
N SER A 6 -3.80 -6.84 -8.55
CA SER A 6 -5.18 -7.16 -8.91
C SER A 6 -5.74 -6.15 -9.91
N ARG A 7 -6.69 -6.58 -10.76
CA ARG A 7 -7.33 -5.73 -11.78
C ARG A 7 -8.77 -5.42 -11.37
N PRO A 8 -9.22 -4.16 -11.48
CA PRO A 8 -10.57 -3.80 -11.10
C PRO A 8 -11.58 -4.50 -12.01
N ARG A 9 -12.73 -4.85 -11.44
CA ARG A 9 -13.90 -5.33 -12.16
C ARG A 9 -15.01 -4.28 -12.00
N PRO A 10 -15.39 -3.56 -13.08
CA PRO A 10 -16.40 -2.52 -12.99
C PRO A 10 -17.70 -3.03 -12.34
N GLY A 11 -18.25 -2.24 -11.41
CA GLY A 11 -19.48 -2.57 -10.69
C GLY A 11 -19.28 -3.47 -9.45
N THR A 12 -18.05 -3.93 -9.15
CA THR A 12 -17.78 -4.64 -7.90
C THR A 12 -17.84 -3.66 -6.72
N PRO A 13 -18.74 -3.87 -5.73
CA PRO A 13 -18.85 -2.98 -4.57
C PRO A 13 -17.75 -3.28 -3.55
N LEU A 14 -17.23 -2.23 -2.91
CA LEU A 14 -16.25 -2.35 -1.83
C LEU A 14 -16.91 -2.86 -0.54
N LYS A 15 -16.60 -4.09 -0.15
CA LYS A 15 -17.16 -4.78 1.02
C LYS A 15 -16.24 -4.75 2.24
N VAL A 16 -14.92 -4.70 2.02
CA VAL A 16 -13.93 -4.77 3.10
C VAL A 16 -12.89 -3.67 2.97
N ILE A 17 -12.72 -2.90 4.04
CA ILE A 17 -11.68 -1.87 4.14
C ILE A 17 -10.65 -2.34 5.17
N GLY A 18 -9.51 -2.77 4.67
CA GLY A 18 -8.35 -3.14 5.45
C GLY A 18 -7.69 -1.93 6.08
N VAL A 19 -7.72 -1.87 7.40
CA VAL A 19 -7.16 -0.78 8.20
C VAL A 19 -5.97 -1.23 9.06
N GLY A 20 -5.44 -2.43 8.82
CA GLY A 20 -4.20 -2.90 9.46
C GLY A 20 -2.99 -2.09 9.01
N LEU A 21 -2.00 -1.92 9.89
CA LEU A 21 -0.71 -1.31 9.55
C LEU A 21 0.05 -2.17 8.53
N PRO A 22 1.01 -1.61 7.78
CA PRO A 22 1.93 -2.44 7.01
C PRO A 22 2.64 -3.44 7.94
N ARG A 23 3.03 -4.60 7.40
CA ARG A 23 3.78 -5.66 8.11
C ARG A 23 3.00 -6.44 9.17
N THR A 24 1.67 -6.28 9.25
CA THR A 24 0.78 -7.10 10.09
C THR A 24 0.14 -8.28 9.34
N GLY A 25 0.60 -8.58 8.12
CA GLY A 25 0.08 -9.68 7.30
C GLY A 25 -0.95 -9.26 6.24
N THR A 26 -0.92 -8.00 5.80
CA THR A 26 -1.84 -7.43 4.80
C THR A 26 -1.88 -8.19 3.47
N SER A 27 -0.74 -8.71 2.99
CA SER A 27 -0.70 -9.52 1.76
C SER A 27 -1.39 -10.88 1.92
N SER A 28 -1.20 -11.54 3.07
CA SER A 28 -1.89 -12.79 3.40
C SER A 28 -3.39 -12.56 3.58
N LEU A 29 -3.77 -11.46 4.25
CA LEU A 29 -5.18 -11.04 4.35
C LEU A 29 -5.78 -10.77 2.97
N SER A 30 -5.04 -10.10 2.08
CA SER A 30 -5.51 -9.83 0.71
C SER A 30 -5.76 -11.11 -0.07
N ALA A 31 -4.82 -12.07 -0.03
CA ALA A 31 -5.02 -13.37 -0.64
C ALA A 31 -6.21 -14.14 -0.06
N ALA A 32 -6.41 -14.04 1.26
CA ALA A 32 -7.54 -14.69 1.93
C ALA A 32 -8.87 -14.09 1.48
N LEU A 33 -8.94 -12.77 1.34
CA LEU A 33 -10.11 -12.05 0.84
C LEU A 33 -10.39 -12.33 -0.64
N GLU A 34 -9.36 -12.49 -1.47
CA GLU A 34 -9.54 -12.92 -2.88
C GLU A 34 -10.22 -14.29 -2.96
N ILE A 35 -9.81 -15.24 -2.10
CA ILE A 35 -10.42 -16.58 -2.02
C ILE A 35 -11.86 -16.50 -1.51
N LEU A 36 -12.12 -15.75 -0.43
CA LEU A 36 -13.44 -15.68 0.19
C LEU A 36 -14.45 -14.93 -0.68
N LEU A 37 -14.07 -13.76 -1.20
CA LEU A 37 -14.98 -12.88 -1.92
C LEU A 37 -15.12 -13.29 -3.38
N ASN A 38 -14.14 -14.01 -3.94
CA ASN A 38 -14.03 -14.33 -5.36
C ASN A 38 -14.13 -13.07 -6.27
N GLU A 39 -13.55 -11.98 -5.77
CA GLU A 39 -13.59 -10.65 -6.37
C GLU A 39 -12.21 -9.97 -6.25
N PRO A 40 -11.90 -8.95 -7.07
CA PRO A 40 -10.63 -8.24 -7.00
C PRO A 40 -10.37 -7.60 -5.63
N VAL A 41 -9.14 -7.78 -5.12
CA VAL A 41 -8.68 -7.14 -3.88
C VAL A 41 -7.50 -6.21 -4.17
N TYR A 42 -7.65 -4.96 -3.77
CA TYR A 42 -6.61 -3.96 -3.88
C TYR A 42 -5.57 -4.14 -2.75
N HIS A 43 -4.29 -4.29 -3.11
CA HIS A 43 -3.20 -4.29 -2.14
C HIS A 43 -2.19 -3.20 -2.49
N GLY A 44 -2.01 -2.21 -1.60
CA GLY A 44 -1.21 -1.03 -1.88
C GLY A 44 0.24 -1.34 -2.29
N GLY A 45 0.91 -2.26 -1.60
CA GLY A 45 2.27 -2.66 -1.96
C GLY A 45 2.42 -3.20 -3.39
N THR A 46 1.48 -4.01 -3.89
CA THR A 46 1.56 -4.55 -5.26
C THR A 46 1.14 -3.52 -6.29
N GLN A 47 0.11 -2.72 -5.99
CA GLN A 47 -0.43 -1.71 -6.90
C GLN A 47 0.53 -0.54 -7.12
N VAL A 48 1.21 -0.06 -6.08
CA VAL A 48 2.18 1.04 -6.20
C VAL A 48 3.44 0.64 -6.97
N ILE A 49 3.74 -0.66 -7.01
CA ILE A 49 4.97 -1.18 -7.64
C ILE A 49 4.72 -1.69 -9.06
N ARG A 50 3.60 -2.39 -9.27
CA ARG A 50 3.29 -3.12 -10.52
C ARG A 50 2.01 -2.64 -11.20
N GLY A 51 1.18 -1.89 -10.48
CA GLY A 51 -0.07 -1.37 -11.00
C GLY A 51 0.11 -0.23 -12.00
N PRO A 52 -1.01 0.23 -12.58
CA PRO A 52 -1.04 1.38 -13.46
C PRO A 52 -0.49 2.65 -12.78
N GLU A 53 0.29 3.44 -13.53
CA GLU A 53 0.95 4.64 -13.01
C GLU A 53 -0.03 5.67 -12.42
N HIS A 54 -1.26 5.77 -12.94
CA HIS A 54 -2.26 6.70 -12.42
C HIS A 54 -2.61 6.41 -10.95
N GLN A 55 -2.56 5.15 -10.49
CA GLN A 55 -2.90 4.80 -9.11
C GLN A 55 -1.89 5.37 -8.11
N VAL A 56 -0.58 5.16 -8.34
CA VAL A 56 0.45 5.74 -7.46
C VAL A 56 0.41 7.27 -7.49
N ARG A 57 0.11 7.87 -8.64
CA ARG A 57 -0.03 9.33 -8.76
C ARG A 57 -1.24 9.87 -7.98
N ASN A 58 -2.37 9.17 -8.02
CA ASN A 58 -3.55 9.49 -7.22
C ASN A 58 -3.23 9.46 -5.73
N TRP A 59 -2.52 8.43 -5.26
CA TRP A 59 -2.10 8.36 -3.86
C TRP A 59 -1.14 9.48 -3.47
N ILE A 60 -0.14 9.78 -4.31
CA ILE A 60 0.77 10.90 -4.06
C ILE A 60 0.01 12.23 -3.98
N LYS A 61 -1.01 12.43 -4.83
CA LYS A 61 -1.84 13.63 -4.80
C LYS A 61 -2.57 13.78 -3.45
N ILE A 62 -3.26 12.72 -3.01
CA ILE A 62 -3.93 12.70 -1.69
C ILE A 62 -2.92 12.97 -0.56
N LEU A 63 -1.77 12.28 -0.57
CA LEU A 63 -0.73 12.43 0.44
C LEU A 63 -0.14 13.83 0.49
N ASN A 64 -0.04 14.53 -0.64
CA ASN A 64 0.48 15.89 -0.74
C ASN A 64 -0.54 16.96 -0.34
N GLN A 65 -1.83 16.66 -0.47
CA GLN A 65 -2.90 17.58 -0.09
C GLN A 65 -3.31 17.42 1.39
N TRP A 66 -3.00 16.29 2.05
CA TRP A 66 -3.36 16.06 3.45
C TRP A 66 -2.23 16.44 4.45
N PRO A 67 -2.56 17.04 5.62
CA PRO A 67 -3.89 17.49 6.05
C PRO A 67 -4.29 18.78 5.32
N THR A 68 -5.58 18.92 5.02
CA THR A 68 -6.14 20.12 4.39
C THR A 68 -7.29 20.67 5.22
N ASN A 69 -7.37 22.01 5.32
CA ASN A 69 -8.55 22.72 5.82
C ASN A 69 -9.43 23.25 4.68
N ASP A 70 -9.00 23.08 3.43
CA ASP A 70 -9.77 23.45 2.25
C ASP A 70 -10.77 22.34 1.93
N ALA A 71 -12.06 22.69 1.98
CA ALA A 71 -13.16 21.76 1.74
C ALA A 71 -13.19 21.24 0.29
N GLY A 72 -12.77 22.06 -0.68
CA GLY A 72 -12.67 21.66 -2.08
C GLY A 72 -11.61 20.59 -2.30
N LEU A 73 -10.43 20.75 -1.68
CA LEU A 73 -9.38 19.74 -1.70
C LEU A 73 -9.79 18.46 -0.95
N HIS A 74 -10.53 18.59 0.16
CA HIS A 74 -11.04 17.43 0.90
C HIS A 74 -12.00 16.60 0.05
N GLU A 75 -12.96 17.25 -0.63
CA GLU A 75 -13.88 16.57 -1.55
C GLU A 75 -13.17 16.00 -2.79
N GLU A 76 -12.17 16.72 -3.33
CA GLU A 76 -11.33 16.19 -4.41
C GLU A 76 -10.64 14.89 -3.98
N ASN A 77 -10.07 14.85 -2.78
CA ASN A 77 -9.42 13.65 -2.24
C ASN A 77 -10.39 12.48 -2.05
N LYS A 78 -11.62 12.74 -1.58
CA LYS A 78 -12.68 11.72 -1.49
C LYS A 78 -13.05 11.16 -2.86
N ASN A 79 -13.13 12.00 -3.89
CA ASN A 79 -13.39 11.55 -5.26
C ASN A 79 -12.24 10.69 -5.79
N ILE A 80 -10.99 11.08 -5.55
CA ILE A 80 -9.81 10.29 -5.94
C ILE A 80 -9.79 8.94 -5.20
N LEU A 81 -10.13 8.92 -3.91
CA LEU A 81 -10.29 7.69 -3.13
C LEU A 81 -11.32 6.77 -3.78
N LYS A 82 -12.51 7.30 -4.08
CA LYS A 82 -13.59 6.53 -4.72
C LYS A 82 -13.17 5.98 -6.08
N GLU A 83 -12.59 6.81 -6.94
CA GLU A 83 -12.12 6.40 -8.27
C GLU A 83 -11.04 5.31 -8.18
N THR A 84 -10.09 5.45 -7.25
CA THR A 84 -8.96 4.52 -7.13
C THR A 84 -9.38 3.17 -6.57
N LEU A 85 -10.44 3.14 -5.74
CA LEU A 85 -10.97 1.93 -5.12
C LEU A 85 -12.11 1.28 -5.93
N ASP A 86 -12.57 1.93 -7.00
CA ASP A 86 -13.66 1.42 -7.82
C ASP A 86 -13.31 0.07 -8.47
N GLY A 87 -14.28 -0.84 -8.44
CA GLY A 87 -14.13 -2.19 -8.99
C GLY A 87 -13.30 -3.16 -8.15
N PHE A 88 -13.01 -2.83 -6.88
CA PHE A 88 -12.40 -3.75 -5.92
C PHE A 88 -13.37 -4.07 -4.78
N ALA A 89 -13.46 -5.35 -4.41
CA ALA A 89 -14.30 -5.79 -3.29
C ALA A 89 -13.64 -5.59 -1.93
N ALA A 90 -12.30 -5.50 -1.90
CA ALA A 90 -11.57 -5.19 -0.70
C ALA A 90 -10.33 -4.34 -0.99
N VAL A 91 -9.86 -3.60 0.02
CA VAL A 91 -8.59 -2.85 -0.03
C VAL A 91 -7.75 -3.11 1.20
N ASN A 92 -6.43 -3.28 1.06
CA ASN A 92 -5.48 -3.43 2.15
C ASN A 92 -4.17 -2.68 1.85
N ASP A 93 -3.39 -2.36 2.89
CA ASP A 93 -2.04 -1.78 2.77
C ASP A 93 -2.00 -0.41 2.05
N VAL A 94 -3.01 0.43 2.27
CA VAL A 94 -3.12 1.76 1.67
C VAL A 94 -3.10 2.82 2.77
N ALA A 95 -1.92 3.41 3.02
CA ALA A 95 -1.73 4.38 4.10
C ALA A 95 -2.70 5.59 4.06
N PRO A 96 -3.07 6.17 2.91
CA PRO A 96 -4.07 7.25 2.84
C PRO A 96 -5.42 6.94 3.52
N ILE A 97 -5.80 5.67 3.68
CA ILE A 97 -7.06 5.29 4.36
C ILE A 97 -7.13 5.84 5.80
N TYR A 98 -6.01 5.89 6.52
CA TYR A 98 -6.00 6.36 7.92
C TYR A 98 -6.38 7.84 8.06
N ALA A 99 -6.12 8.64 7.02
CA ALA A 99 -6.45 10.06 6.99
C ALA A 99 -7.93 10.34 6.73
N TYR A 100 -8.67 9.36 6.20
CA TYR A 100 -10.05 9.52 5.72
C TYR A 100 -11.00 8.47 6.33
N LEU A 101 -10.69 7.94 7.51
CA LEU A 101 -11.48 6.87 8.15
C LEU A 101 -12.95 7.26 8.33
N GLN A 102 -13.22 8.47 8.83
CA GLN A 102 -14.59 8.95 9.03
C GLN A 102 -15.33 9.15 7.69
N ASP A 103 -14.65 9.65 6.65
CA ASP A 103 -15.23 9.75 5.32
C ASP A 103 -15.55 8.36 4.76
N LEU A 104 -14.63 7.40 4.89
CA LEU A 104 -14.82 6.02 4.43
C LEU A 104 -15.98 5.33 5.16
N VAL A 105 -16.14 5.60 6.45
CA VAL A 105 -17.26 5.12 7.27
C VAL A 105 -18.60 5.55 6.68
N VAL A 106 -18.69 6.79 6.20
CA VAL A 106 -19.90 7.40 5.61
C VAL A 106 -20.08 6.97 4.15
N MET A 107 -19.00 6.95 3.36
CA MET A 107 -19.05 6.61 1.93
C MET A 107 -19.40 5.15 1.68
N TYR A 108 -19.01 4.25 2.58
CA TYR A 108 -19.24 2.81 2.47
C TYR A 108 -19.94 2.29 3.74
N PRO A 109 -21.25 2.57 3.90
CA PRO A 109 -21.99 2.23 5.12
C PRO A 109 -22.01 0.73 5.41
N ASP A 110 -22.05 -0.10 4.36
CA ASP A 110 -22.14 -1.56 4.46
C ASP A 110 -20.78 -2.27 4.55
N ALA A 111 -19.67 -1.52 4.42
CA ALA A 111 -18.34 -2.13 4.44
C ALA A 111 -17.91 -2.49 5.87
N LYS A 112 -17.26 -3.65 6.02
CA LYS A 112 -16.56 -4.04 7.24
C LYS A 112 -15.12 -3.54 7.23
N PHE A 113 -14.65 -3.09 8.38
CA PHE A 113 -13.29 -2.59 8.58
C PHE A 113 -12.47 -3.66 9.28
N ILE A 114 -11.45 -4.20 8.59
CA ILE A 114 -10.64 -5.29 9.12
C ILE A 114 -9.23 -4.79 9.42
N CYS A 115 -8.85 -4.83 10.69
CA CYS A 115 -7.50 -4.56 11.15
C CYS A 115 -6.72 -5.86 11.28
N SER A 116 -5.83 -6.16 10.34
CA SER A 116 -4.86 -7.24 10.55
C SER A 116 -3.92 -6.87 11.69
N THR A 117 -3.72 -7.77 12.66
CA THR A 117 -2.85 -7.54 13.82
C THR A 117 -1.66 -8.47 13.87
N ARG A 118 -0.64 -8.05 14.62
CA ARG A 118 0.56 -8.83 14.89
C ARG A 118 1.05 -8.48 16.29
N GLU A 119 1.68 -9.43 16.95
CA GLU A 119 2.37 -9.19 18.22
C GLU A 119 3.37 -8.02 18.04
N VAL A 120 3.30 -7.05 18.95
CA VAL A 120 3.89 -5.71 18.79
C VAL A 120 5.41 -5.78 18.69
N GLU A 121 6.06 -6.58 19.53
CA GLU A 121 7.52 -6.73 19.52
C GLU A 121 8.00 -7.34 18.19
N SER A 122 7.29 -8.36 17.71
CA SER A 122 7.54 -9.00 16.43
C SER A 122 7.29 -8.05 15.24
N TRP A 123 6.35 -7.11 15.38
CA TRP A 123 6.04 -6.10 14.38
C TRP A 123 7.09 -4.99 14.36
N GLU A 124 7.49 -4.45 15.52
CA GLU A 124 8.57 -3.47 15.67
C GLU A 124 9.87 -3.98 15.04
N LYS A 125 10.28 -5.20 15.39
CA LYS A 125 11.47 -5.85 14.81
C LYS A 125 11.39 -5.97 13.28
N SER A 126 10.19 -6.12 12.72
CA SER A 126 10.01 -6.19 11.27
C SER A 126 10.25 -4.84 10.58
N PHE A 127 9.94 -3.74 11.26
CA PHE A 127 10.23 -2.38 10.79
C PHE A 127 11.68 -2.00 10.99
N GLU A 128 12.33 -2.42 12.08
CA GLU A 128 13.78 -2.21 12.28
C GLU A 128 14.60 -2.80 11.12
N MET A 129 14.26 -4.01 10.68
CA MET A 129 14.91 -4.65 9.54
C MET A 129 14.68 -3.90 8.21
N LEU A 130 13.57 -3.15 8.09
CA LEU A 130 13.22 -2.36 6.90
C LEU A 130 13.72 -0.91 6.97
N GLY A 131 13.93 -0.37 8.18
CA GLY A 131 14.19 1.05 8.43
C GLY A 131 15.42 1.59 7.70
N ALA A 132 16.45 0.75 7.52
CA ALA A 132 17.64 1.10 6.75
C ALA A 132 17.29 1.48 5.29
N SER A 133 16.34 0.78 4.67
CA SER A 133 15.95 0.95 3.25
C SER A 133 15.16 2.25 2.98
N PHE A 134 14.65 2.91 4.02
CA PHE A 134 13.84 4.14 3.90
C PHE A 134 14.55 5.40 4.39
N LEU A 135 15.87 5.31 4.62
CA LEU A 135 16.70 6.46 4.95
C LEU A 135 16.64 7.52 3.81
N PRO A 136 16.61 8.83 4.13
CA PRO A 136 16.49 9.90 3.13
C PRO A 136 17.55 9.86 2.02
N LEU A 137 18.78 9.46 2.36
CA LEU A 137 19.87 9.31 1.39
C LEU A 137 19.57 8.20 0.37
N LEU A 138 19.06 7.05 0.82
CA LEU A 138 18.68 5.96 -0.08
C LEU A 138 17.46 6.33 -0.93
N LEU A 139 16.48 7.07 -0.39
CA LEU A 139 15.36 7.57 -1.19
C LEU A 139 15.82 8.50 -2.32
N THR A 140 16.84 9.34 -2.06
CA THR A 140 17.45 10.17 -3.10
C THR A 140 18.10 9.31 -4.18
N VAL A 141 18.87 8.29 -3.81
CA VAL A 141 19.48 7.35 -4.77
C VAL A 141 18.41 6.61 -5.57
N PHE A 142 17.36 6.11 -4.92
CA PHE A 142 16.25 5.43 -5.58
C PHE A 142 15.50 6.33 -6.55
N ARG A 143 15.36 7.64 -6.25
CA ARG A 143 14.78 8.62 -7.18
C ARG A 143 15.52 8.64 -8.51
N PHE A 144 16.85 8.59 -8.50
CA PHE A 144 17.63 8.50 -9.74
C PHE A 144 17.55 7.12 -10.39
N VAL A 145 17.78 6.04 -9.63
CA VAL A 145 17.86 4.68 -10.16
C VAL A 145 16.53 4.22 -10.77
N LEU A 146 15.40 4.56 -10.14
CA LEU A 146 14.06 4.13 -10.57
C LEU A 146 13.42 5.07 -11.58
N TRP A 147 13.97 6.26 -11.82
CA TRP A 147 13.42 7.25 -12.76
C TRP A 147 13.06 6.70 -14.16
N PRO A 148 13.88 5.87 -14.83
CA PRO A 148 13.56 5.37 -16.16
C PRO A 148 12.50 4.25 -16.15
N LEU A 149 12.02 3.83 -14.98
CA LEU A 149 10.98 2.82 -14.83
C LEU A 149 9.61 3.49 -14.64
N PRO A 150 8.63 3.28 -15.55
CA PRO A 150 7.23 3.64 -15.34
C PRO A 150 6.71 3.12 -14.01
N THR A 151 5.77 3.86 -13.41
CA THR A 151 5.23 3.61 -12.06
C THR A 151 6.28 3.75 -10.94
N LEU A 152 7.38 3.01 -10.98
CA LEU A 152 8.43 2.98 -9.95
C LEU A 152 9.17 4.31 -9.76
N ARG A 153 9.25 5.17 -10.78
CA ARG A 153 9.82 6.53 -10.64
C ARG A 153 9.11 7.37 -9.57
N TYR A 154 7.85 7.06 -9.27
CA TYR A 154 7.02 7.74 -8.28
C TYR A 154 7.15 7.14 -6.88
N PHE A 155 7.77 5.96 -6.75
CA PHE A 155 7.88 5.25 -5.48
C PHE A 155 8.53 6.10 -4.36
N PRO A 156 9.64 6.83 -4.60
CA PRO A 156 10.24 7.66 -3.55
C PRO A 156 9.31 8.78 -3.08
N ASP A 157 8.57 9.42 -3.99
CA ASP A 157 7.64 10.50 -3.65
C ASP A 157 6.42 9.94 -2.89
N PHE A 158 5.95 8.74 -3.25
CA PHE A 158 4.92 8.03 -2.49
C PHE A 158 5.38 7.71 -1.06
N ILE A 159 6.58 7.11 -0.90
CA ILE A 159 7.12 6.80 0.43
C ILE A 159 7.31 8.07 1.26
N ALA A 160 7.82 9.16 0.67
CA ALA A 160 7.95 10.44 1.38
C ALA A 160 6.58 10.98 1.85
N GLY A 161 5.54 10.86 1.02
CA GLY A 161 4.18 11.21 1.38
C GLY A 161 3.63 10.36 2.54
N VAL A 162 3.82 9.03 2.49
CA VAL A 162 3.41 8.11 3.57
C VAL A 162 4.13 8.43 4.87
N ARG A 163 5.44 8.72 4.83
CA ARG A 163 6.21 9.13 6.01
C ARG A 163 5.65 10.39 6.64
N ARG A 164 5.35 11.42 5.84
CA ARG A 164 4.72 12.65 6.33
C ARG A 164 3.34 12.39 6.95
N LEU A 165 2.52 11.55 6.31
CA LEU A 165 1.22 11.13 6.84
C LEU A 165 1.37 10.47 8.22
N MET A 166 2.25 9.47 8.34
CA MET A 166 2.50 8.76 9.60
C MET A 166 3.06 9.70 10.68
N GLY A 167 3.98 10.58 10.30
CA GLY A 167 4.53 11.60 11.20
C GLY A 167 3.46 12.56 11.73
N ASN A 168 2.54 13.00 10.88
CA ASN A 168 1.44 13.88 11.27
C ASN A 168 0.39 13.16 12.15
N LEU A 169 0.07 11.89 11.87
CA LEU A 169 -0.92 11.12 12.63
C LEU A 169 -0.39 10.62 13.98
N PHE A 170 0.86 10.14 14.01
CA PHE A 170 1.39 9.36 15.14
C PHE A 170 2.66 9.95 15.77
N GLY A 171 3.24 10.97 15.13
CA GLY A 171 4.47 11.62 15.59
C GLY A 171 5.75 10.84 15.33
N GLU A 172 5.71 9.81 14.46
CA GLU A 172 6.87 9.01 14.03
C GLU A 172 6.88 8.88 12.50
N ASP A 173 7.86 9.47 11.82
CA ASP A 173 7.91 9.54 10.35
C ASP A 173 9.02 8.67 9.74
N VAL A 174 9.94 8.11 10.54
CA VAL A 174 11.08 7.30 10.05
C VAL A 174 10.84 5.81 10.26
N VAL A 175 10.85 5.38 11.52
CA VAL A 175 10.63 3.99 11.93
C VAL A 175 9.51 4.01 12.95
N PRO A 176 8.34 3.44 12.63
CA PRO A 176 7.24 3.39 13.59
C PRO A 176 7.58 2.40 14.71
N THR A 177 7.22 2.76 15.93
CA THR A 177 7.41 1.93 17.13
C THR A 177 6.05 1.49 17.68
N ARG A 178 6.04 0.78 18.81
CA ARG A 178 4.85 0.46 19.59
C ARG A 178 3.98 1.68 19.86
N LYS A 179 4.57 2.88 19.93
CA LYS A 179 3.82 4.13 20.07
C LYS A 179 2.87 4.32 18.88
N THR A 180 3.38 4.23 17.66
CA THR A 180 2.56 4.25 16.44
C THR A 180 1.54 3.12 16.44
N TYR A 181 1.93 1.90 16.83
CA TYR A 181 1.01 0.75 16.86
C TYR A 181 -0.22 1.01 17.73
N PHE A 182 -0.02 1.42 18.99
CA PHE A 182 -1.13 1.67 19.91
C PHE A 182 -1.91 2.96 19.57
N ALA A 183 -1.23 4.00 19.05
CA ALA A 183 -1.90 5.21 18.59
C ALA A 183 -2.81 4.93 17.38
N HIS A 184 -2.37 4.04 16.48
CA HIS A 184 -3.17 3.55 15.36
C HIS A 184 -4.40 2.78 15.84
N GLU A 185 -4.26 1.80 16.74
CA GLU A 185 -5.41 1.06 17.27
C GLU A 185 -6.42 1.98 17.96
N LYS A 186 -5.94 2.98 18.71
CA LYS A 186 -6.78 4.02 19.31
C LYS A 186 -7.54 4.81 18.26
N LEU A 187 -6.85 5.31 17.22
CA LEU A 187 -7.46 6.06 16.11
C LEU A 187 -8.58 5.25 15.44
N LEU A 188 -8.37 3.95 15.21
CA LEU A 188 -9.39 3.08 14.61
C LEU A 188 -10.64 2.98 15.48
N ARG A 189 -10.47 2.74 16.78
CA ARG A 189 -11.60 2.62 17.72
C ARG A 189 -12.37 3.91 17.91
N GLU A 190 -11.71 5.05 17.81
CA GLU A 190 -12.34 6.37 17.91
C GLU A 190 -13.07 6.77 16.62
N SER A 191 -12.62 6.27 15.46
CA SER A 191 -13.12 6.72 14.15
C SER A 191 -14.15 5.77 13.51
N ILE A 192 -14.17 4.50 13.92
CA ILE A 192 -14.97 3.46 13.27
C ILE A 192 -15.96 2.87 14.29
N PRO A 193 -17.25 2.72 13.94
CA PRO A 193 -18.22 2.02 14.78
C PRO A 193 -17.76 0.61 15.16
N GLU A 194 -17.94 0.25 16.43
CA GLU A 194 -17.43 -1.01 17.01
C GLU A 194 -17.97 -2.25 16.30
N ASP A 195 -19.24 -2.23 15.88
CA ASP A 195 -19.92 -3.31 15.16
C ASP A 195 -19.38 -3.55 13.73
N ARG A 196 -18.58 -2.61 13.21
CA ARG A 196 -17.95 -2.70 11.89
C ARG A 196 -16.44 -2.86 11.93
N LEU A 197 -15.80 -2.67 13.08
CA LEU A 197 -14.35 -2.81 13.24
C LEU A 197 -14.00 -4.19 13.81
N VAL A 198 -13.22 -4.98 13.06
CA VAL A 198 -12.78 -6.31 13.49
C VAL A 198 -11.27 -6.43 13.43
N PHE A 199 -10.67 -6.93 14.52
CA PHE A 199 -9.25 -7.22 14.59
C PHE A 199 -9.01 -8.70 14.28
N VAL A 200 -8.12 -9.00 13.34
CA VAL A 200 -7.84 -10.37 12.88
C VAL A 200 -6.33 -10.62 12.85
N SER A 201 -5.86 -11.67 13.51
CA SER A 201 -4.50 -12.15 13.34
C SER A 201 -4.46 -13.19 12.23
N VAL A 202 -3.56 -13.01 11.26
CA VAL A 202 -3.36 -13.99 10.16
C VAL A 202 -2.85 -15.35 10.66
N LYS A 203 -2.39 -15.44 11.92
CA LYS A 203 -1.98 -16.71 12.54
C LYS A 203 -3.17 -17.56 12.95
N ASP A 204 -4.33 -16.93 13.13
CA ASP A 204 -5.55 -17.58 13.62
C ASP A 204 -6.32 -18.26 12.47
N GLY A 205 -5.86 -18.07 11.24
CA GLY A 205 -6.41 -18.71 10.06
C GLY A 205 -7.77 -18.13 9.64
N TRP A 206 -8.65 -19.00 9.14
CA TRP A 206 -9.90 -18.60 8.50
C TRP A 206 -10.97 -18.13 9.48
N GLU A 207 -11.06 -18.73 10.66
CA GLU A 207 -12.25 -18.61 11.51
C GLU A 207 -12.60 -17.16 11.89
N PRO A 208 -11.65 -16.30 12.34
CA PRO A 208 -12.00 -14.94 12.72
C PRO A 208 -12.42 -14.09 11.52
N LEU A 209 -11.75 -14.29 10.37
CA LEU A 209 -12.06 -13.57 9.13
C LEU A 209 -13.43 -13.97 8.58
N CYS A 210 -13.72 -15.26 8.55
CA CYS A 210 -15.00 -15.80 8.07
C CYS A 210 -16.16 -15.34 8.95
N ARG A 211 -15.97 -15.36 10.27
CA ARG A 211 -16.95 -14.82 11.24
C ARG A 211 -17.20 -13.32 11.05
N ALA A 212 -16.15 -12.55 10.81
CA ALA A 212 -16.26 -11.10 10.58
C ALA A 212 -17.10 -10.74 9.35
N LEU A 213 -17.06 -11.60 8.33
CA LEU A 213 -17.73 -11.42 7.04
C LEU A 213 -19.03 -12.21 6.91
N ASP A 214 -19.39 -12.98 7.95
CA ASP A 214 -20.53 -13.91 7.95
C ASP A 214 -20.48 -14.91 6.76
N MET A 215 -19.29 -15.46 6.54
CA MET A 215 -19.00 -16.41 5.45
C MET A 215 -18.58 -17.78 6.00
N ALA A 216 -18.76 -18.83 5.20
CA ALA A 216 -18.27 -20.16 5.54
C ALA A 216 -16.75 -20.26 5.39
N VAL A 217 -16.11 -21.07 6.24
CA VAL A 217 -14.69 -21.42 6.11
C VAL A 217 -14.49 -22.24 4.83
N PRO A 218 -13.55 -21.87 3.94
CA PRO A 218 -13.28 -22.64 2.73
C PRO A 218 -12.80 -24.07 3.04
N GLU A 219 -13.49 -25.08 2.51
CA GLU A 219 -13.11 -26.48 2.69
C GLU A 219 -11.84 -26.83 1.91
N GLY A 220 -10.88 -27.49 2.57
CA GLY A 220 -9.66 -28.00 1.93
C GLY A 220 -8.64 -26.95 1.48
N VAL A 221 -8.90 -25.65 1.68
CA VAL A 221 -7.99 -24.56 1.30
C VAL A 221 -7.26 -24.04 2.54
N PRO A 222 -5.91 -24.16 2.62
CA PRO A 222 -5.18 -23.61 3.75
C PRO A 222 -5.19 -22.07 3.72
N PHE A 223 -5.15 -21.45 4.89
CA PHE A 223 -5.04 -20.00 4.97
C PHE A 223 -3.74 -19.52 4.28
N PRO A 224 -3.81 -18.52 3.38
CA PRO A 224 -2.64 -18.06 2.63
C PRO A 224 -1.51 -17.55 3.53
N LYS A 225 -0.27 -17.94 3.21
CA LYS A 225 0.95 -17.45 3.87
C LYS A 225 1.85 -16.77 2.85
N VAL A 226 1.75 -15.45 2.75
CA VAL A 226 2.59 -14.64 1.85
C VAL A 226 3.79 -14.11 2.65
N ASN A 227 5.01 -14.45 2.22
CA ASN A 227 6.24 -13.99 2.87
C ASN A 227 6.72 -12.67 2.24
N ASP A 228 6.29 -11.55 2.80
CA ASP A 228 6.56 -10.23 2.25
C ASP A 228 8.04 -9.82 2.33
N ALA A 229 8.81 -10.28 3.33
CA ALA A 229 10.20 -9.83 3.49
C ALA A 229 11.06 -10.24 2.28
N LYS A 230 11.05 -11.54 1.95
CA LYS A 230 11.79 -12.07 0.80
C LYS A 230 11.27 -11.49 -0.52
N ALA A 231 9.96 -11.31 -0.64
CA ALA A 231 9.35 -10.74 -1.84
C ALA A 231 9.77 -9.28 -2.07
N VAL A 232 9.86 -8.46 -1.02
CA VAL A 232 10.32 -7.07 -1.10
C VAL A 232 11.79 -6.99 -1.52
N ASP A 233 12.66 -7.81 -0.93
CA ASP A 233 14.09 -7.83 -1.26
C ASP A 233 14.34 -8.21 -2.73
N GLU A 234 13.71 -9.30 -3.19
CA GLU A 234 13.81 -9.73 -4.59
C GLU A 234 13.30 -8.67 -5.55
N LEU A 235 12.16 -8.04 -5.20
CA LEU A 235 11.52 -7.03 -6.02
C LEU A 235 12.35 -5.74 -6.10
N MET A 236 12.97 -5.33 -5.00
CA MET A 236 13.86 -4.17 -4.95
C MET A 236 15.10 -4.43 -5.81
N GLY A 237 15.76 -5.59 -5.65
CA GLY A 237 16.94 -5.97 -6.43
C GLY A 237 16.64 -6.03 -7.94
N GLN A 238 15.52 -6.63 -8.33
CA GLN A 238 15.07 -6.66 -9.72
C GLN A 238 14.78 -5.25 -10.27
N SER A 239 14.23 -4.36 -9.45
CA SER A 239 13.92 -2.98 -9.86
C SER A 239 15.18 -2.15 -10.05
N ILE A 240 16.15 -2.25 -9.14
CA ILE A 240 17.45 -1.59 -9.26
C ILE A 240 18.17 -2.06 -10.54
N ARG A 241 18.25 -3.38 -10.76
CA ARG A 241 18.89 -3.92 -11.98
C ARG A 241 18.23 -3.39 -13.25
N ARG A 242 16.90 -3.39 -13.32
CA ARG A 242 16.14 -2.85 -14.46
C ARG A 242 16.41 -1.35 -14.66
N GLY A 243 16.45 -0.58 -13.58
CA GLY A 243 16.74 0.85 -13.60
C GLY A 243 18.13 1.15 -14.18
N VAL A 244 19.15 0.48 -13.65
CA VAL A 244 20.54 0.58 -14.13
C VAL A 244 20.65 0.17 -15.60
N THR A 245 20.02 -0.94 -16.01
CA THR A 245 20.02 -1.36 -17.41
C THR A 245 19.40 -0.30 -18.33
N ARG A 246 18.27 0.31 -17.94
CA ARG A 246 17.66 1.37 -18.75
C ARG A 246 18.51 2.62 -18.83
N TRP A 247 19.16 3.01 -17.74
CA TRP A 247 20.13 4.11 -17.77
C TRP A 247 21.29 3.81 -18.72
N GLY A 248 21.82 2.59 -18.71
CA GLY A 248 22.86 2.17 -19.66
C GLY A 248 22.41 2.33 -21.13
N LEU A 249 21.16 1.98 -21.44
CA LEU A 249 20.60 2.19 -22.78
C LEU A 249 20.46 3.67 -23.14
N VAL A 250 20.00 4.51 -22.22
CA VAL A 250 19.87 5.97 -22.43
C VAL A 250 21.23 6.61 -22.67
N VAL A 251 22.22 6.33 -21.81
CA VAL A 251 23.59 6.85 -21.95
C VAL A 251 24.20 6.34 -23.26
N GLY A 252 24.05 5.06 -23.58
CA GLY A 252 24.53 4.49 -24.84
C GLY A 252 23.93 5.20 -26.06
N PHE A 253 22.61 5.44 -26.06
CA PHE A 253 21.94 6.18 -27.12
C PHE A 253 22.47 7.61 -27.26
N VAL A 254 22.60 8.35 -26.15
CA VAL A 254 23.15 9.71 -26.13
C VAL A 254 24.58 9.75 -26.68
N CYS A 255 25.43 8.80 -26.29
CA CYS A 255 26.80 8.70 -26.79
C CYS A 255 26.85 8.42 -28.30
N VAL A 256 26.00 7.51 -28.80
CA VAL A 256 25.93 7.18 -30.24
C VAL A 256 25.45 8.38 -31.05
N VAL A 257 24.39 9.05 -30.62
CA VAL A 257 23.87 10.26 -31.28
C VAL A 257 24.91 11.38 -31.23
N GLY A 258 25.55 11.60 -30.07
CA GLY A 258 26.60 12.61 -29.92
C GLY A 258 27.80 12.35 -30.85
N ALA A 259 28.26 11.09 -30.94
CA ALA A 259 29.33 10.72 -31.85
C ALA A 259 28.92 10.85 -33.33
N TYR A 260 27.66 10.58 -33.67
CA TYR A 260 27.14 10.78 -35.02
C TYR A 260 27.10 12.27 -35.39
N VAL A 261 26.55 13.12 -34.52
CA VAL A 261 26.49 14.58 -34.74
C VAL A 261 27.88 15.18 -34.83
N TYR A 262 28.81 14.78 -33.96
CA TYR A 262 30.20 15.25 -34.00
C TYR A 262 30.91 14.91 -35.31
N ARG A 263 30.56 13.79 -35.97
CA ARG A 263 31.13 13.42 -37.28
C ARG A 263 30.56 14.22 -38.46
N GLN A 264 29.46 14.95 -38.26
CA GLN A 264 28.79 15.74 -39.30
C GLN A 264 29.16 17.24 -39.25
N ILE A 265 29.95 17.65 -38.25
CA ILE A 265 30.50 19.00 -38.08
C ILE A 265 31.97 18.97 -38.52
#